data_AF-A0A1X7SXQ3-F1
#
_entry.id   AF-A0A1X7SXQ3-F1
#
_cell.length_a   1.000
_cell.length_b   1.000
_cell.length_c   1.000
_cell.angle_alpha   90.00
_cell.angle_beta   90.00
_cell.angle_gamma   90.00
#
_symmetry.space_group_name_H-M   'P 1'
#
loop_
_entity.id
_entity.type
_entity.pdbx_description
1 polymer ?
#
loop_
_entity_poly.entity_id
_entity_poly.type
_entity_poly.pdbx_seq_one_letter_code
_entity_poly.pdbx_strand_id
1 'polypeptide(L)'
;MLQYDNLSLLGQWIIPTISGQCCPPTSSFTLTKISNNKSVLFGGSVTDDEGYNLRVNNVYTCQLESDTTIHWESVKGPVVPASVQWPVERDSHAITSIISDSPTLIMIGGEGNDGQLVNNSWLLDTSQYQWSKIVLPEFVTGRYSHSLSSIMMSPDCVWLVVVGGAGATKWRDVGRGVDKPFSTFITDPNITMLIELVLTKGQWTVSEVLDSTDLTKEAYQHKYQSFLKTRQWWQDRCSIVYPTEKEVQQQQYIQVLQHELRVFEVNKTSLQEALLEASQQGDVTDDTYTKSPPPPASVDDSKVKNSIQEWKNITEEIEKLKANITMLTEEKSELEEKNENSTEENEKLKAKVVDDDMVIAKLTKEKLQLKEELQSLKDTTTAEDNEKELKEREPVKDIGIQFDYIVPSMDNLECLSDVNIAS
;
A
#
# COMPACT_ATOMS: atom_id res chain seq x y z
N MET A 1 -15.36 -3.99 -19.89
CA MET A 1 -14.97 -5.35 -19.46
C MET A 1 -13.63 -5.17 -18.76
N LEU A 2 -13.64 -5.06 -17.43
CA LEU A 2 -12.40 -4.86 -16.67
C LEU A 2 -11.75 -6.22 -16.48
N GLN A 3 -10.64 -6.44 -17.18
CA GLN A 3 -9.76 -7.60 -17.00
C GLN A 3 -8.89 -7.35 -15.77
N TYR A 4 -8.96 -8.26 -14.81
CA TYR A 4 -8.09 -8.27 -13.64
C TYR A 4 -7.02 -9.35 -13.84
N ASP A 5 -5.76 -8.94 -13.71
CA ASP A 5 -4.58 -9.77 -13.92
C ASP A 5 -4.44 -10.76 -12.76
N ASN A 6 -4.68 -12.04 -13.02
CA ASN A 6 -4.14 -13.12 -12.19
C ASN A 6 -3.06 -13.81 -13.03
N LEU A 7 -1.80 -13.48 -12.76
CA LEU A 7 -0.67 -14.26 -13.24
C LEU A 7 -0.62 -15.54 -12.39
N SER A 8 -1.42 -16.53 -12.79
CA SER A 8 -1.21 -17.91 -12.33
C SER A 8 0.25 -18.32 -12.62
N LEU A 9 0.81 -19.27 -11.85
CA LEU A 9 2.11 -19.93 -12.10
C LEU A 9 2.29 -20.49 -13.54
N LEU A 10 1.24 -20.44 -14.37
CA LEU A 10 1.17 -20.88 -15.76
C LEU A 10 1.06 -19.73 -16.78
N GLY A 11 1.01 -18.47 -16.35
CA GLY A 11 0.89 -17.29 -17.23
C GLY A 11 -0.44 -17.21 -17.99
N GLN A 12 -1.50 -17.83 -17.47
CA GLN A 12 -2.81 -17.87 -18.13
C GLN A 12 -3.77 -16.85 -17.53
N TRP A 13 -4.47 -16.16 -18.43
CA TRP A 13 -5.58 -15.26 -18.11
C TRP A 13 -6.79 -16.05 -17.65
N ILE A 14 -7.39 -15.64 -16.53
CA ILE A 14 -8.66 -16.19 -16.05
C ILE A 14 -9.69 -15.07 -15.93
N ILE A 15 -10.97 -15.44 -16.09
CA ILE A 15 -12.09 -14.54 -15.80
C ILE A 15 -12.61 -14.94 -14.42
N PRO A 16 -12.48 -14.08 -13.40
CA PRO A 16 -13.01 -14.39 -12.08
C PRO A 16 -14.54 -14.36 -12.09
N THR A 17 -15.14 -15.16 -11.23
CA THR A 17 -16.55 -15.05 -10.85
C THR A 17 -16.75 -13.76 -10.06
N ILE A 18 -17.80 -13.01 -10.39
CA ILE A 18 -18.13 -11.75 -9.73
C ILE A 18 -19.33 -11.97 -8.81
N SER A 19 -19.20 -11.59 -7.54
CA SER A 19 -20.30 -11.56 -6.57
C SER A 19 -20.59 -10.11 -6.13
N GLY A 20 -21.80 -9.86 -5.60
CA GLY A 20 -22.18 -8.54 -5.10
C GLY A 20 -22.58 -7.49 -6.15
N GLN A 21 -22.39 -6.22 -5.84
CA GLN A 21 -22.77 -5.05 -6.66
C GLN A 21 -21.53 -4.48 -7.37
N CYS A 22 -21.26 -5.00 -8.57
CA CYS A 22 -20.18 -4.50 -9.42
C CYS A 22 -20.49 -3.10 -9.95
N CYS A 23 -19.44 -2.28 -10.14
CA CYS A 23 -19.57 -0.99 -10.79
C CYS A 23 -20.06 -1.15 -12.24
N PRO A 24 -20.81 -0.16 -12.78
CA PRO A 24 -21.13 -0.14 -14.21
C PRO A 24 -19.86 -0.04 -15.07
N PRO A 25 -19.94 -0.23 -16.39
CA PRO A 25 -18.82 0.05 -17.30
C PRO A 25 -18.29 1.47 -17.06
N THR A 26 -17.07 1.54 -16.52
CA THR A 26 -16.45 2.79 -16.08
C THR A 26 -15.06 2.89 -16.71
N SER A 27 -14.68 4.08 -17.18
CA SER A 27 -13.32 4.39 -17.65
C SER A 27 -12.69 5.49 -16.81
N SER A 28 -11.35 5.64 -16.88
CA SER A 28 -10.62 6.73 -16.20
C SER A 28 -10.88 6.84 -14.69
N PHE A 29 -11.19 5.71 -14.04
CA PHE A 29 -11.29 5.57 -12.59
C PHE A 29 -9.91 5.23 -12.00
N THR A 30 -9.79 5.30 -10.69
CA THR A 30 -8.63 4.76 -9.96
C THR A 30 -9.01 3.50 -9.22
N LEU A 31 -8.09 2.55 -9.14
CA LEU A 31 -8.22 1.36 -8.31
C LEU A 31 -6.95 1.19 -7.49
N THR A 32 -7.07 1.26 -6.17
CA THR A 32 -5.93 1.25 -5.27
C THR A 32 -6.03 0.10 -4.29
N LYS A 33 -4.97 -0.72 -4.21
CA LYS A 33 -4.84 -1.80 -3.24
C LYS A 33 -4.76 -1.23 -1.82
N ILE A 34 -5.60 -1.73 -0.92
CA ILE A 34 -5.61 -1.36 0.50
C ILE A 34 -5.19 -2.52 1.40
N SER A 35 -5.43 -3.77 0.99
CA SER A 35 -4.90 -4.94 1.69
C SER A 35 -4.52 -6.03 0.67
N ASN A 36 -4.03 -7.16 1.15
CA ASN A 36 -3.65 -8.28 0.28
C ASN A 36 -4.79 -8.80 -0.60
N ASN A 37 -6.02 -8.69 -0.14
CA ASN A 37 -7.19 -9.18 -0.84
C ASN A 37 -8.24 -8.10 -1.11
N LYS A 38 -7.96 -6.82 -0.83
CA LYS A 38 -8.96 -5.74 -0.96
C LYS A 38 -8.39 -4.52 -1.65
N SER A 39 -9.19 -3.95 -2.55
CA SER A 39 -8.89 -2.69 -3.23
C SER A 39 -10.12 -1.77 -3.23
N VAL A 40 -9.86 -0.49 -3.42
CA VAL A 40 -10.89 0.56 -3.49
C VAL A 40 -10.85 1.17 -4.88
N LEU A 41 -12.01 1.23 -5.53
CA LEU A 41 -12.23 1.97 -6.77
C LEU A 41 -12.90 3.30 -6.43
N PHE A 42 -12.43 4.39 -7.04
CA PHE A 42 -13.07 5.70 -6.93
C PHE A 42 -13.23 6.38 -8.28
N GLY A 43 -14.39 7.00 -8.45
CA GLY A 43 -14.69 7.92 -9.55
C GLY A 43 -14.70 7.28 -10.94
N GLY A 44 -14.31 8.06 -11.94
CA GLY A 44 -14.30 7.67 -13.35
C GLY A 44 -15.49 8.21 -14.14
N SER A 45 -15.59 7.77 -15.38
CA SER A 45 -16.63 8.15 -16.34
C SER A 45 -17.52 6.94 -16.67
N VAL A 46 -18.83 7.10 -16.50
CA VAL A 46 -19.86 6.11 -16.81
C VAL A 46 -20.73 6.65 -17.94
N THR A 47 -21.09 5.80 -18.89
CA THR A 47 -22.03 6.16 -19.96
C THR A 47 -23.47 5.98 -19.47
N ASP A 48 -24.31 7.00 -19.62
CA ASP A 48 -25.74 6.94 -19.30
C ASP A 48 -26.57 6.26 -20.40
N ASP A 49 -27.88 6.10 -20.15
CA ASP A 49 -28.82 5.47 -21.09
C ASP A 49 -28.98 6.25 -22.41
N GLU A 50 -28.61 7.54 -22.43
CA GLU A 50 -28.64 8.41 -23.60
C GLU A 50 -27.30 8.43 -24.36
N GLY A 51 -26.26 7.77 -23.83
CA GLY A 51 -24.93 7.67 -24.42
C GLY A 51 -23.96 8.78 -24.01
N TYR A 52 -24.30 9.62 -23.03
CA TYR A 52 -23.42 10.66 -22.51
C TYR A 52 -22.50 10.14 -21.40
N ASN A 53 -21.27 10.64 -21.39
CA ASN A 53 -20.27 10.30 -20.38
C ASN A 53 -20.42 11.20 -19.15
N LEU A 54 -20.88 10.62 -18.05
CA LEU A 54 -21.03 11.27 -16.75
C LEU A 54 -19.86 10.92 -15.85
N ARG A 55 -19.24 11.92 -15.22
CA ARG A 55 -18.26 11.66 -14.17
C ARG A 55 -19.01 11.26 -12.91
N VAL A 56 -18.45 10.31 -12.18
CA VAL A 56 -19.03 9.82 -10.93
C VAL A 56 -18.06 10.03 -9.76
N ASN A 57 -18.57 9.98 -8.54
CA ASN A 57 -17.80 9.99 -7.28
C ASN A 57 -18.15 8.78 -6.41
N ASN A 58 -18.58 7.69 -7.06
CA ASN A 58 -18.89 6.45 -6.37
C ASN A 58 -17.61 5.80 -5.85
N VAL A 59 -17.70 5.24 -4.65
CA VAL A 59 -16.66 4.40 -4.06
C VAL A 59 -17.15 2.95 -4.15
N TYR A 60 -16.31 2.06 -4.67
CA TYR A 60 -16.54 0.62 -4.63
C TYR A 60 -15.37 -0.06 -3.94
N THR A 61 -15.66 -1.15 -3.25
CA THR A 61 -14.64 -2.06 -2.75
C THR A 61 -14.72 -3.36 -3.52
N CYS A 62 -13.58 -3.84 -3.98
CA CYS A 62 -13.47 -5.20 -4.49
C CYS A 62 -12.60 -6.03 -3.55
N GLN A 63 -13.09 -7.21 -3.19
CA GLN A 63 -12.42 -8.13 -2.30
C GLN A 63 -12.30 -9.51 -2.92
N LEU A 64 -11.11 -10.10 -2.88
CA LEU A 64 -10.89 -11.49 -3.28
C LEU A 64 -11.42 -12.41 -2.16
N GLU A 65 -12.52 -13.12 -2.43
CA GLU A 65 -13.14 -14.09 -1.52
C GLU A 65 -12.52 -15.49 -1.67
N SER A 66 -12.08 -15.82 -2.88
CA SER A 66 -11.35 -17.05 -3.22
C SER A 66 -10.51 -16.81 -4.47
N ASP A 67 -9.64 -17.75 -4.84
CA ASP A 67 -8.73 -17.65 -6.00
C ASP A 67 -9.43 -17.34 -7.35
N THR A 68 -10.75 -17.53 -7.41
CA THR A 68 -11.55 -17.32 -8.61
C THR A 68 -12.77 -16.42 -8.38
N THR A 69 -12.96 -15.84 -7.20
CA THR A 69 -14.15 -15.02 -6.90
C THR A 69 -13.77 -13.65 -6.33
N ILE A 70 -14.29 -12.60 -6.96
CA ILE A 70 -14.15 -11.22 -6.51
C ILE A 70 -15.53 -10.68 -6.12
N HIS A 71 -15.68 -10.32 -4.85
CA HIS A 71 -16.85 -9.63 -4.34
C HIS A 71 -16.73 -8.14 -4.54
N TRP A 72 -17.78 -7.54 -5.09
CA TRP A 72 -17.90 -6.10 -5.23
C TRP A 72 -18.99 -5.55 -4.31
N GLU A 73 -18.68 -4.44 -3.65
CA GLU A 73 -19.64 -3.73 -2.82
C GLU A 73 -19.56 -2.23 -3.11
N SER A 74 -20.73 -1.62 -3.27
CA SER A 74 -20.83 -0.16 -3.34
C SER A 74 -20.77 0.42 -1.93
N VAL A 75 -19.78 1.26 -1.67
CA VAL A 75 -19.69 1.99 -0.41
C VAL A 75 -20.66 3.14 -0.49
N LYS A 76 -21.75 3.03 0.27
CA LYS A 76 -22.75 4.09 0.35
C LYS A 76 -22.11 5.32 0.99
N GLY A 77 -22.20 6.44 0.29
CA GLY A 77 -21.89 7.73 0.86
C GLY A 77 -22.71 7.99 2.13
N PRO A 78 -22.25 8.91 2.99
CA PRO A 78 -22.94 9.28 4.21
C PRO A 78 -24.39 9.70 3.91
N VAL A 79 -25.35 8.95 4.46
CA VAL A 79 -26.76 9.32 4.44
C VAL A 79 -26.95 10.42 5.48
N VAL A 80 -26.60 11.66 5.11
CA VAL A 80 -27.00 12.96 5.72
C VAL A 80 -27.01 13.01 7.27
N PRO A 81 -26.24 13.93 7.91
CA PRO A 81 -26.20 15.33 7.50
C PRO A 81 -25.08 15.66 6.52
N ALA A 82 -25.27 16.77 5.80
CA ALA A 82 -24.31 17.43 4.91
C ALA A 82 -22.95 17.81 5.57
N SER A 83 -22.65 17.31 6.77
CA SER A 83 -21.42 17.52 7.52
C SER A 83 -20.29 16.59 7.10
N VAL A 84 -20.59 15.44 6.48
CA VAL A 84 -19.53 14.54 5.99
C VAL A 84 -19.11 15.03 4.60
N GLN A 85 -17.87 15.50 4.51
CA GLN A 85 -17.30 15.94 3.26
C GLN A 85 -17.17 14.74 2.31
N TRP A 86 -17.66 14.86 1.08
CA TRP A 86 -17.51 13.85 0.03
C TRP A 86 -16.89 14.50 -1.21
N PRO A 87 -15.95 13.85 -1.91
CA PRO A 87 -15.37 14.45 -3.10
C PRO A 87 -16.40 14.57 -4.23
N VAL A 88 -16.29 15.66 -4.99
CA VAL A 88 -17.09 15.84 -6.22
C VAL A 88 -16.73 14.81 -7.29
N GLU A 89 -17.68 14.60 -8.19
CA GLU A 89 -17.57 13.74 -9.37
C GLU A 89 -16.34 14.09 -10.19
N ARG A 90 -15.55 13.07 -10.56
CA ARG A 90 -14.35 13.26 -11.37
C ARG A 90 -13.86 11.98 -12.05
N ASP A 91 -13.17 12.15 -13.16
CA ASP A 91 -12.36 11.12 -13.80
C ASP A 91 -10.88 11.57 -13.89
N SER A 92 -10.00 10.70 -14.39
CA SER A 92 -8.61 11.03 -14.76
C SER A 92 -7.82 11.70 -13.62
N HIS A 93 -8.19 11.39 -12.38
CA HIS A 93 -7.53 11.77 -11.14
C HIS A 93 -6.53 10.68 -10.76
N ALA A 94 -5.64 10.98 -9.82
CA ALA A 94 -4.68 10.00 -9.33
C ALA A 94 -4.91 9.72 -7.84
N ILE A 95 -4.83 8.44 -7.45
CA ILE A 95 -4.92 8.00 -6.05
C ILE A 95 -3.76 7.06 -5.75
N THR A 96 -3.05 7.31 -4.64
CA THR A 96 -2.06 6.36 -4.11
C THR A 96 -2.33 6.08 -2.64
N SER A 97 -1.85 4.94 -2.13
CA SER A 97 -2.00 4.57 -0.73
C SER A 97 -0.77 4.95 0.09
N ILE A 98 -1.01 5.73 1.13
CA ILE A 98 -0.07 5.94 2.22
C ILE A 98 -0.09 4.65 3.04
N ILE A 99 0.89 3.79 2.79
CA ILE A 99 1.05 2.51 3.48
C ILE A 99 1.19 2.81 4.98
N SER A 100 0.35 2.21 5.80
CA SER A 100 0.32 2.28 7.26
C SER A 100 -0.50 1.09 7.75
N ASP A 101 -0.55 0.84 9.06
CA ASP A 101 -1.37 -0.23 9.67
C ASP A 101 -2.86 -0.13 9.26
N SER A 102 -3.33 1.09 8.95
CA SER A 102 -4.57 1.36 8.23
C SER A 102 -4.26 2.22 7.00
N PRO A 103 -4.45 1.71 5.77
CA PRO A 103 -4.04 2.43 4.56
C PRO A 103 -4.90 3.67 4.38
N THR A 104 -4.25 4.83 4.32
CA THR A 104 -4.93 6.09 3.98
C THR A 104 -4.70 6.34 2.51
N LEU A 105 -5.75 6.58 1.72
CA LEU A 105 -5.57 6.94 0.31
C LEU A 105 -5.47 8.45 0.16
N ILE A 106 -4.57 8.92 -0.71
CA ILE A 106 -4.52 10.33 -1.10
C ILE A 106 -4.92 10.48 -2.56
N MET A 107 -5.89 11.36 -2.81
CA MET A 107 -6.39 11.70 -4.13
C MET A 107 -5.96 13.12 -4.53
N ILE A 108 -5.50 13.27 -5.77
CA ILE A 108 -5.10 14.57 -6.33
C ILE A 108 -5.78 14.78 -7.69
N GLY A 109 -6.35 15.98 -7.87
CA GLY A 109 -6.76 16.49 -9.17
C GLY A 109 -7.92 15.74 -9.82
N GLY A 110 -7.88 15.69 -11.15
CA GLY A 110 -8.89 15.10 -12.01
C GLY A 110 -9.70 16.13 -12.81
N GLU A 111 -10.60 15.63 -13.64
CA GLU A 111 -11.54 16.41 -14.43
C GLU A 111 -12.97 16.15 -13.96
N GLY A 112 -13.73 17.22 -13.72
CA GLY A 112 -15.11 17.17 -13.25
C GLY A 112 -16.15 17.12 -14.36
N ASN A 113 -17.41 17.27 -13.98
CA ASN A 113 -18.53 17.41 -14.91
C ASN A 113 -18.49 18.77 -15.60
N ASP A 114 -18.30 18.79 -16.93
CA ASP A 114 -18.11 19.95 -17.84
C ASP A 114 -16.69 20.10 -18.44
N GLY A 115 -15.76 19.22 -18.05
CA GLY A 115 -14.37 19.28 -18.52
C GLY A 115 -13.48 20.26 -17.74
N GLN A 116 -13.96 20.79 -16.61
CA GLN A 116 -13.16 21.65 -15.73
C GLN A 116 -12.27 20.81 -14.80
N LEU A 117 -11.12 21.39 -14.46
CA LEU A 117 -10.19 20.78 -13.51
C LEU A 117 -10.78 20.79 -12.09
N VAL A 118 -10.56 19.69 -11.36
CA VAL A 118 -10.91 19.59 -9.96
C VAL A 118 -9.69 19.86 -9.09
N ASN A 119 -9.49 21.14 -8.76
CA ASN A 119 -8.30 21.64 -8.05
C ASN A 119 -8.38 21.40 -6.52
N ASN A 120 -8.57 20.16 -6.11
CA ASN A 120 -8.56 19.78 -4.70
C ASN A 120 -7.93 18.42 -4.46
N SER A 121 -7.62 18.16 -3.19
CA SER A 121 -7.02 16.92 -2.75
C SER A 121 -7.67 16.41 -1.49
N TRP A 122 -7.68 15.09 -1.36
CA TRP A 122 -8.42 14.40 -0.32
C TRP A 122 -7.63 13.24 0.25
N LEU A 123 -7.84 12.98 1.53
CA LEU A 123 -7.43 11.78 2.24
C LEU A 123 -8.66 10.92 2.52
N LEU A 124 -8.60 9.64 2.19
CA LEU A 124 -9.60 8.64 2.55
C LEU A 124 -9.04 7.74 3.66
N ASP A 125 -9.69 7.79 4.82
CA ASP A 125 -9.55 6.73 5.82
C ASP A 125 -10.34 5.52 5.34
N THR A 126 -9.64 4.43 4.99
CA THR A 126 -10.24 3.21 4.46
C THR A 126 -10.89 2.33 5.52
N SER A 127 -10.63 2.59 6.82
CA SER A 127 -11.28 1.86 7.91
C SER A 127 -12.72 2.32 8.12
N GLN A 128 -12.97 3.62 7.94
CA GLN A 128 -14.29 4.25 8.14
C GLN A 128 -14.92 4.77 6.84
N TYR A 129 -14.19 4.70 5.72
CA TYR A 129 -14.55 5.35 4.44
C TYR A 129 -14.87 6.84 4.60
N GLN A 130 -14.10 7.53 5.44
CA GLN A 130 -14.26 8.96 5.71
C GLN A 130 -13.24 9.77 4.92
N TRP A 131 -13.75 10.80 4.26
CA TRP A 131 -12.93 11.72 3.49
C TRP A 131 -12.60 12.98 4.31
N SER A 132 -11.35 13.42 4.22
CA SER A 132 -10.89 14.70 4.74
C SER A 132 -10.10 15.46 3.68
N LYS A 133 -10.20 16.79 3.65
CA LYS A 133 -9.46 17.60 2.69
C LYS A 133 -8.00 17.76 3.12
N ILE A 134 -7.11 17.72 2.14
CA ILE A 134 -5.72 18.16 2.28
C ILE A 134 -5.47 19.30 1.29
N VAL A 135 -4.90 20.40 1.78
CA VAL A 135 -4.67 21.60 0.96
C VAL A 135 -3.32 21.45 0.27
N LEU A 136 -3.35 21.32 -1.06
CA LEU A 136 -2.18 21.34 -1.92
C LEU A 136 -2.23 22.58 -2.84
N PRO A 137 -1.07 23.08 -3.31
CA PRO A 137 -1.03 24.20 -4.24
C PRO A 137 -1.77 23.90 -5.56
N GLU A 138 -2.34 24.92 -6.18
CA GLU A 138 -3.12 24.75 -7.41
C GLU A 138 -2.28 24.18 -8.56
N PHE A 139 -1.00 24.53 -8.66
CA PHE A 139 -0.10 23.96 -9.67
C PHE A 139 0.14 22.44 -9.47
N VAL A 140 -0.15 21.92 -8.27
CA VAL A 140 -0.18 20.48 -8.00
C VAL A 140 -1.50 19.87 -8.44
N THR A 141 -2.61 20.40 -7.93
CA THR A 141 -3.94 19.80 -8.08
C THR A 141 -4.60 20.07 -9.42
N GLY A 142 -4.18 21.13 -10.12
CA GLY A 142 -4.76 21.63 -11.37
C GLY A 142 -4.33 20.83 -12.58
N ARG A 143 -4.50 19.51 -12.51
CA ARG A 143 -4.15 18.58 -13.59
C ARG A 143 -5.01 17.33 -13.57
N TYR A 144 -5.12 16.71 -14.72
CA TYR A 144 -5.71 15.40 -14.93
C TYR A 144 -4.78 14.52 -15.77
N SER A 145 -5.04 13.21 -15.82
CA SER A 145 -4.22 12.21 -16.53
C SER A 145 -2.74 12.25 -16.12
N HIS A 146 -2.49 12.43 -14.82
CA HIS A 146 -1.16 12.41 -14.21
C HIS A 146 -0.98 11.14 -13.40
N SER A 147 0.27 10.72 -13.19
CA SER A 147 0.58 9.62 -12.29
C SER A 147 0.90 10.12 -10.89
N LEU A 148 0.58 9.32 -9.88
CA LEU A 148 0.85 9.61 -8.47
C LEU A 148 1.42 8.37 -7.78
N SER A 149 2.59 8.53 -7.16
CA SER A 149 3.21 7.46 -6.38
C SER A 149 3.56 7.96 -4.98
N SER A 150 3.44 7.08 -3.98
CA SER A 150 3.89 7.35 -2.61
C SER A 150 5.17 6.58 -2.31
N ILE A 151 6.05 7.20 -1.54
CA ILE A 151 7.28 6.60 -1.03
C ILE A 151 7.33 6.84 0.48
N MET A 152 7.32 5.77 1.26
CA MET A 152 7.49 5.86 2.70
C MET A 152 8.95 6.17 3.04
N MET A 153 9.17 7.27 3.77
CA MET A 153 10.49 7.66 4.26
C MET A 153 10.68 7.29 5.73
N SER A 154 9.62 7.40 6.52
CA SER A 154 9.51 6.92 7.89
C SER A 154 8.02 6.76 8.26
N PRO A 155 7.66 6.20 9.43
CA PRO A 155 6.27 6.11 9.86
C PRO A 155 5.52 7.46 9.87
N ASP A 156 6.27 8.54 10.11
CA ASP A 156 5.72 9.90 10.20
C ASP A 156 6.02 10.75 8.97
N CYS A 157 6.63 10.20 7.91
CA CYS A 157 7.03 10.96 6.72
C CYS A 157 6.83 10.15 5.43
N VAL A 158 6.04 10.70 4.52
CA VAL A 158 5.76 10.11 3.21
C VAL A 158 5.96 11.14 2.13
N TRP A 159 6.60 10.73 1.05
CA TRP A 159 6.77 11.55 -0.14
C TRP A 159 5.81 11.12 -1.21
N LEU A 160 5.14 12.09 -1.84
CA LEU A 160 4.33 11.86 -3.02
C LEU A 160 5.08 12.41 -4.23
N VAL A 161 5.13 11.61 -5.28
CA VAL A 161 5.70 11.99 -6.57
C VAL A 161 4.54 12.12 -7.56
N VAL A 162 4.34 13.34 -8.06
CA VAL A 162 3.37 13.64 -9.11
C VAL A 162 4.11 13.83 -10.42
N VAL A 163 3.72 13.13 -11.49
CA VAL A 163 4.38 13.24 -12.80
C VAL A 163 3.37 13.47 -13.93
N GLY A 164 3.67 14.44 -14.79
CA GLY A 164 2.94 14.72 -16.02
C GLY A 164 1.55 15.28 -15.80
N GLY A 165 0.62 14.88 -16.66
CA GLY A 165 -0.74 15.39 -16.74
C GLY A 165 -0.93 16.56 -17.69
N ALA A 166 -2.18 16.98 -17.82
CA ALA A 166 -2.59 18.14 -18.60
C ALA A 166 -3.38 19.12 -17.72
N GLY A 167 -3.23 20.41 -18.01
CA GLY A 167 -4.03 21.48 -17.41
C GLY A 167 -5.37 21.68 -18.11
N ALA A 168 -6.06 22.78 -17.81
CA ALA A 168 -7.44 23.01 -18.25
C ALA A 168 -7.65 22.88 -19.77
N THR A 169 -8.74 22.21 -20.13
CA THR A 169 -9.21 22.08 -21.52
C THR A 169 -9.66 23.44 -22.05
N LYS A 170 -9.08 23.86 -23.18
CA LYS A 170 -9.44 25.09 -23.90
C LYS A 170 -10.02 24.75 -25.26
N TRP A 171 -11.00 25.52 -25.70
CA TRP A 171 -11.56 25.40 -27.04
C TRP A 171 -10.82 26.34 -27.99
N ARG A 172 -10.41 25.81 -29.14
CA ARG A 172 -9.76 26.58 -30.21
C ARG A 172 -10.50 26.36 -31.52
N ASP A 173 -10.82 27.45 -32.21
CA ASP A 173 -11.32 27.42 -33.58
C ASP A 173 -10.20 26.91 -34.50
N VAL A 174 -10.43 25.75 -35.11
CA VAL A 174 -9.51 25.15 -36.08
C VAL A 174 -9.89 25.48 -37.54
N GLY A 175 -10.82 26.42 -37.72
CA GLY A 175 -11.33 26.90 -39.00
C GLY A 175 -12.65 26.22 -39.40
N ARG A 176 -13.36 26.87 -40.32
CA ARG A 176 -14.69 26.44 -40.84
C ARG A 176 -15.78 26.34 -39.74
N GLY A 177 -15.66 27.11 -38.66
CA GLY A 177 -16.64 27.11 -37.57
C GLY A 177 -16.61 25.84 -36.72
N VAL A 178 -15.46 25.15 -36.68
CA VAL A 178 -15.26 23.95 -35.88
C VAL A 178 -14.30 24.29 -34.75
N ASP A 179 -14.79 24.24 -33.52
CA ASP A 179 -13.96 24.30 -32.33
C ASP A 179 -13.50 22.88 -31.93
N LYS A 180 -12.24 22.76 -31.53
CA LYS A 180 -11.71 21.52 -30.94
C LYS A 180 -11.20 21.75 -29.53
N PRO A 181 -11.41 20.79 -28.61
CA PRO A 181 -10.82 20.84 -27.29
C PRO A 181 -9.31 20.58 -27.39
N PHE A 182 -8.54 21.34 -26.64
CA PHE A 182 -7.10 21.23 -26.54
C PHE A 182 -6.66 21.51 -25.11
N SER A 183 -5.86 20.60 -24.56
CA SER A 183 -5.31 20.72 -23.21
C SER A 183 -3.81 20.88 -23.28
N THR A 184 -3.27 21.78 -22.46
CA THR A 184 -1.83 22.02 -22.43
C THR A 184 -1.21 21.02 -21.47
N PHE A 185 -0.26 20.22 -21.97
CA PHE A 185 0.51 19.32 -21.11
C PHE A 185 1.28 20.11 -20.07
N ILE A 186 1.37 19.55 -18.86
CA ILE A 186 2.21 20.13 -17.83
C ILE A 186 3.67 19.88 -18.21
N THR A 187 4.45 20.95 -18.28
CA THR A 187 5.87 20.94 -18.61
C THR A 187 6.69 21.45 -17.44
N ASP A 188 8.02 21.49 -17.61
CA ASP A 188 8.91 22.10 -16.63
C ASP A 188 8.47 23.52 -16.23
N PRO A 189 8.63 23.88 -14.94
CA PRO A 189 9.23 23.05 -13.88
C PRO A 189 8.26 22.06 -13.21
N ASN A 190 6.98 22.10 -13.55
CA ASN A 190 5.91 21.39 -12.82
C ASN A 190 5.62 19.98 -13.33
N ILE A 191 6.41 19.48 -14.28
CA ILE A 191 6.24 18.14 -14.86
C ILE A 191 6.42 17.05 -13.80
N THR A 192 7.41 17.20 -12.93
CA THR A 192 7.66 16.32 -11.80
C THR A 192 7.63 17.15 -10.54
N MET A 193 6.77 16.79 -9.60
CA MET A 193 6.71 17.45 -8.31
C MET A 193 6.82 16.43 -7.19
N LEU A 194 7.48 16.83 -6.12
CA LEU A 194 7.58 16.08 -4.89
C LEU A 194 6.83 16.80 -3.78
N ILE A 195 6.01 16.07 -3.04
CA ILE A 195 5.23 16.60 -1.92
C ILE A 195 5.66 15.82 -0.69
N GLU A 196 6.21 16.50 0.30
CA GLU A 196 6.53 15.92 1.60
C GLU A 196 5.31 16.02 2.51
N LEU A 197 4.77 14.87 2.91
CA LEU A 197 3.74 14.76 3.94
C LEU A 197 4.37 14.32 5.26
N VAL A 198 4.01 15.01 6.33
CA VAL A 198 4.43 14.67 7.70
C VAL A 198 3.23 14.41 8.60
N LEU A 199 3.30 13.35 9.39
CA LEU A 199 2.29 13.00 10.37
C LEU A 199 2.53 13.80 11.65
N THR A 200 1.65 14.76 11.94
CA THR A 200 1.74 15.58 13.15
C THR A 200 0.47 15.40 13.98
N LYS A 201 0.61 14.91 15.21
CA LYS A 201 -0.52 14.68 16.14
C LYS A 201 -1.63 13.80 15.52
N GLY A 202 -1.24 12.79 14.74
CA GLY A 202 -2.17 11.86 14.09
C GLY A 202 -2.84 12.39 12.81
N GLN A 203 -2.44 13.55 12.29
CA GLN A 203 -2.96 14.09 11.04
C GLN A 203 -1.83 14.35 10.03
N TRP A 204 -2.03 13.89 8.79
CA TRP A 204 -1.12 14.16 7.68
C TRP A 204 -1.21 15.63 7.26
N THR A 205 -0.07 16.29 7.18
CA THR A 205 0.05 17.68 6.77
C THR A 205 1.15 17.84 5.74
N VAL A 206 1.01 18.83 4.86
CA VAL A 206 2.00 19.13 3.82
C VAL A 206 3.13 19.93 4.47
N SER A 207 4.34 19.37 4.45
CA SER A 207 5.56 20.01 4.94
C SER A 207 6.20 20.85 3.83
N GLU A 208 6.37 20.25 2.65
CA GLU A 208 7.09 20.86 1.53
C GLU A 208 6.50 20.42 0.19
N VAL A 209 6.60 21.29 -0.82
CA VAL A 209 6.24 21.01 -2.22
C VAL A 209 7.36 21.52 -3.09
N LEU A 210 7.96 20.65 -3.90
CA LEU A 210 9.14 20.92 -4.71
C LEU A 210 8.84 20.63 -6.17
N ASP A 211 9.28 21.52 -7.05
CA ASP A 211 9.22 21.34 -8.50
C ASP A 211 10.53 20.73 -9.05
N SER A 212 10.60 20.51 -10.37
CA SER A 212 11.78 19.91 -10.99
C SER A 212 13.04 20.78 -10.83
N THR A 213 12.90 22.10 -10.71
CA THR A 213 14.03 23.01 -10.48
C THR A 213 14.53 22.90 -9.05
N ASP A 214 13.63 22.86 -8.08
CA ASP A 214 13.97 22.71 -6.66
C ASP A 214 14.67 21.37 -6.38
N LEU A 215 14.20 20.29 -7.03
CA LEU A 215 14.80 18.96 -6.91
C LEU A 215 16.26 18.90 -7.38
N THR A 216 16.67 19.80 -8.29
CA THR A 216 18.05 19.86 -8.80
C THR A 216 19.00 20.69 -7.93
N LYS A 217 18.49 21.44 -6.93
CA LYS A 217 19.33 22.26 -6.06
C LYS A 217 20.22 21.39 -5.18
N GLU A 218 21.49 21.76 -5.03
CA GLU A 218 22.47 21.05 -4.18
C GLU A 218 21.95 20.83 -2.75
N ALA A 219 21.26 21.83 -2.18
CA ALA A 219 20.66 21.72 -0.85
C ALA A 219 19.64 20.56 -0.75
N TYR A 220 18.85 20.35 -1.80
CA TYR A 220 17.88 19.26 -1.83
C TYR A 220 18.55 17.90 -2.05
N GLN A 221 19.60 17.85 -2.88
CA GLN A 221 20.39 16.62 -3.05
C GLN A 221 21.02 16.17 -1.72
N HIS A 222 21.54 17.10 -0.92
CA HIS A 222 22.02 16.81 0.43
C HIS A 222 20.91 16.33 1.36
N LYS A 223 19.74 16.97 1.33
CA LYS A 223 18.54 16.56 2.08
C LYS A 223 18.17 15.12 1.71
N TYR A 224 18.02 14.83 0.42
CA TYR A 224 17.71 13.51 -0.13
C TYR A 224 18.69 12.42 0.33
N GLN A 225 20.00 12.69 0.28
CA GLN A 225 21.01 11.74 0.74
C GLN A 225 20.89 11.44 2.25
N SER A 226 20.53 12.43 3.06
CA SER A 226 20.25 12.22 4.49
C SER A 226 18.99 11.36 4.70
N PHE A 227 17.94 11.60 3.92
CA PHE A 227 16.71 10.81 3.97
C PHE A 227 16.95 9.36 3.53
N LEU A 228 17.73 9.11 2.48
CA LEU A 228 18.07 7.75 2.07
C LEU A 228 18.76 6.97 3.19
N LYS A 229 19.70 7.58 3.90
CA LYS A 229 20.35 6.95 5.06
C LYS A 229 19.35 6.65 6.19
N THR A 230 18.42 7.57 6.44
CA THR A 230 17.39 7.41 7.47
C THR A 230 16.37 6.33 7.08
N ARG A 231 15.95 6.30 5.81
CA ARG A 231 15.07 5.27 5.26
C ARG A 231 15.75 3.90 5.28
N GLN A 232 17.00 3.81 4.84
CA GLN A 232 17.77 2.56 4.90
C GLN A 232 17.88 2.07 6.35
N TRP A 233 18.19 2.97 7.28
CA TRP A 233 18.19 2.67 8.70
C TRP A 233 16.85 2.13 9.20
N TRP A 234 15.73 2.73 8.77
CA TRP A 234 14.38 2.26 9.10
C TRP A 234 14.08 0.91 8.46
N GLN A 235 14.44 0.70 7.20
CA GLN A 235 14.25 -0.58 6.53
C GLN A 235 15.08 -1.67 7.22
N ASP A 236 16.35 -1.42 7.50
CA ASP A 236 17.25 -2.40 8.15
C ASP A 236 16.83 -2.74 9.59
N ARG A 237 16.23 -1.79 10.32
CA ARG A 237 15.83 -1.98 11.73
C ARG A 237 14.36 -2.31 11.94
N CYS A 238 13.49 -2.00 10.99
CA CYS A 238 12.04 -2.23 11.06
C CYS A 238 11.52 -3.20 9.99
N SER A 239 12.37 -3.81 9.16
CA SER A 239 11.97 -4.99 8.35
C SER A 239 11.59 -6.21 9.19
N ILE A 240 11.68 -6.12 10.53
CA ILE A 240 11.15 -7.10 11.49
C ILE A 240 9.65 -6.86 11.77
N VAL A 241 9.08 -5.73 11.36
CA VAL A 241 7.70 -5.32 11.73
C VAL A 241 6.67 -5.57 10.62
N TYR A 242 7.10 -5.66 9.36
CA TYR A 242 6.21 -6.09 8.29
C TYR A 242 6.39 -7.59 8.08
N PRO A 243 5.35 -8.43 8.30
CA PRO A 243 5.47 -9.84 7.98
C PRO A 243 5.82 -9.94 6.51
N THR A 244 6.96 -10.57 6.22
CA THR A 244 7.37 -10.87 4.85
C THR A 244 6.22 -11.58 4.14
N GLU A 245 6.12 -11.44 2.82
CA GLU A 245 5.09 -12.13 2.03
C GLU A 245 5.05 -13.64 2.35
N LYS A 246 6.21 -14.21 2.68
CA LYS A 246 6.39 -15.57 3.18
C LYS A 246 5.78 -15.83 4.56
N GLU A 247 5.93 -14.92 5.52
CA GLU A 247 5.31 -15.04 6.86
C GLU A 247 3.79 -14.86 6.80
N VAL A 248 3.29 -13.97 5.95
CA VAL A 248 1.84 -13.82 5.70
C VAL A 248 1.28 -15.09 5.06
N GLN A 249 1.97 -15.66 4.06
CA GLN A 249 1.58 -16.94 3.44
C GLN A 249 1.60 -18.08 4.46
N GLN A 250 2.60 -18.14 5.34
CA GLN A 250 2.66 -19.13 6.42
C GLN A 250 1.52 -18.95 7.44
N GLN A 251 1.19 -17.71 7.82
CA GLN A 251 0.07 -17.44 8.72
C GLN A 251 -1.28 -17.80 8.09
N GLN A 252 -1.48 -17.50 6.80
CA GLN A 252 -2.67 -17.94 6.06
C GLN A 252 -2.77 -19.45 6.01
N TYR A 253 -1.66 -20.15 5.74
CA TYR A 253 -1.61 -21.61 5.72
C TYR A 253 -1.94 -22.22 7.10
N ILE A 254 -1.41 -21.64 8.18
CA ILE A 254 -1.73 -22.04 9.56
C ILE A 254 -3.22 -21.83 9.88
N GLN A 255 -3.81 -20.71 9.45
CA GLN A 255 -5.23 -20.43 9.67
C GLN A 255 -6.14 -21.42 8.92
N VAL A 256 -5.79 -21.78 7.67
CA VAL A 256 -6.51 -22.79 6.89
C VAL A 256 -6.46 -24.15 7.59
N LEU A 257 -5.28 -24.58 8.03
CA LEU A 257 -5.12 -25.84 8.77
C LEU A 257 -5.93 -25.86 10.07
N GLN A 258 -5.94 -24.75 10.83
CA GLN A 258 -6.76 -24.64 12.05
C GLN A 258 -8.27 -24.68 11.78
N HIS A 259 -8.71 -24.13 10.65
CA HIS A 259 -10.10 -24.20 10.24
C HIS A 259 -10.50 -25.64 9.86
N GLU A 260 -9.69 -26.33 9.06
CA GLU A 260 -9.93 -27.73 8.70
C GLU A 260 -9.97 -28.65 9.93
N LEU A 261 -9.09 -28.42 10.90
CA LEU A 261 -9.04 -29.18 12.15
C LEU A 261 -10.33 -29.00 12.98
N ARG A 262 -10.85 -27.77 13.06
CA ARG A 262 -12.15 -27.48 13.72
C ARG A 262 -13.33 -28.15 13.00
N VAL A 263 -13.40 -28.05 11.68
CA VAL A 263 -14.46 -28.70 10.89
C VAL A 263 -14.41 -30.22 11.10
N PHE A 264 -13.22 -30.79 11.13
CA PHE A 264 -13.01 -32.20 11.38
C PHE A 264 -13.45 -32.62 12.79
N GLU A 265 -13.14 -31.84 13.83
CA GLU A 265 -13.59 -32.11 15.22
C GLU A 265 -15.12 -32.06 15.36
N VAL A 266 -15.78 -31.13 14.68
CA VAL A 266 -17.26 -31.04 14.65
C VAL A 266 -17.86 -32.27 13.97
N ASN A 267 -17.30 -32.70 12.83
CA ASN A 267 -17.74 -33.91 12.14
C ASN A 267 -17.52 -35.18 12.98
N LYS A 268 -16.40 -35.26 13.70
CA LYS A 268 -16.12 -36.36 14.64
C LYS A 268 -17.18 -36.42 15.75
N THR A 269 -17.52 -35.28 16.33
CA THR A 269 -18.54 -35.18 17.39
C THR A 269 -19.91 -35.60 16.86
N SER A 270 -20.28 -35.12 15.67
CA SER A 270 -21.53 -35.50 14.99
C SER A 270 -21.60 -37.02 14.69
N LEU A 271 -20.48 -37.63 14.29
CA LEU A 271 -20.39 -39.08 14.09
C LEU A 271 -20.52 -39.86 15.41
N GLN A 272 -19.94 -39.36 16.50
CA GLN A 272 -20.07 -39.99 17.83
C GLN A 272 -21.51 -39.91 18.35
N GLU A 273 -22.19 -38.78 18.15
CA GLU A 273 -23.61 -38.60 18.50
C GLU A 273 -24.50 -39.52 17.67
N ALA A 274 -24.30 -39.59 16.34
CA ALA A 274 -25.05 -40.51 15.47
C ALA A 274 -24.85 -41.98 15.85
N LEU A 275 -23.64 -42.37 16.28
CA LEU A 275 -23.36 -43.74 16.76
C LEU A 275 -24.05 -44.03 18.09
N LEU A 276 -24.12 -43.04 18.98
CA LEU A 276 -24.79 -43.15 20.28
C LEU A 276 -26.30 -43.25 20.11
N GLU A 277 -26.90 -42.43 19.24
CA GLU A 277 -28.33 -42.49 18.91
C GLU A 277 -28.71 -43.84 18.28
N ALA A 278 -27.88 -44.35 17.37
CA ALA A 278 -28.08 -45.67 16.78
C ALA A 278 -28.00 -46.80 17.83
N SER A 279 -27.17 -46.65 18.88
CA SER A 279 -27.08 -47.62 19.97
C SER A 279 -28.29 -47.59 20.91
N GLN A 280 -28.90 -46.41 21.11
CA GLN A 280 -30.07 -46.23 21.99
C GLN A 280 -31.38 -46.67 21.34
N GLN A 281 -31.48 -46.69 20.01
CA GLN A 281 -32.63 -47.25 19.28
C GLN A 281 -32.70 -48.79 19.30
N GLY A 282 -31.72 -49.47 19.91
CA GLY A 282 -31.68 -50.93 20.04
C GLY A 282 -32.31 -51.52 21.31
N ASP A 283 -32.75 -50.70 22.27
CA ASP A 283 -33.19 -51.17 23.58
C ASP A 283 -34.52 -50.51 24.03
N VAL A 284 -35.62 -50.97 23.45
CA VAL A 284 -36.96 -50.81 24.04
C VAL A 284 -37.57 -52.20 24.17
N THR A 285 -37.51 -52.72 25.40
CA THR A 285 -38.16 -53.95 25.83
C THR A 285 -39.63 -53.66 26.18
N ASP A 286 -40.57 -54.39 25.57
CA ASP A 286 -41.85 -54.71 26.20
C ASP A 286 -42.31 -56.12 25.74
N ASP A 287 -42.55 -56.97 26.72
CA ASP A 287 -42.92 -58.37 26.60
C ASP A 287 -44.44 -58.49 26.39
N THR A 288 -44.90 -59.05 25.27
CA THR A 288 -45.82 -60.21 25.24
C THR A 288 -46.32 -60.59 23.83
N TYR A 289 -46.50 -61.90 23.63
CA TYR A 289 -47.22 -62.62 22.55
C TYR A 289 -46.55 -62.88 21.18
N THR A 290 -45.93 -64.08 21.13
CA THR A 290 -46.08 -65.12 20.08
C THR A 290 -46.19 -64.71 18.61
N LYS A 291 -45.07 -64.77 17.88
CA LYS A 291 -44.80 -65.58 16.67
C LYS A 291 -43.42 -65.20 16.13
N SER A 292 -42.62 -66.21 15.76
CA SER A 292 -41.29 -66.04 15.17
C SER A 292 -41.25 -64.96 14.07
N PRO A 293 -40.33 -63.98 14.16
CA PRO A 293 -39.85 -63.23 13.00
C PRO A 293 -38.69 -63.98 12.32
N PRO A 294 -38.40 -63.70 11.04
CA PRO A 294 -37.26 -64.29 10.33
C PRO A 294 -35.94 -63.80 10.94
N PRO A 295 -34.82 -64.52 10.74
CA PRO A 295 -33.53 -64.12 11.31
C PRO A 295 -33.16 -62.70 10.84
N PRO A 296 -32.52 -61.87 11.69
CA PRO A 296 -32.14 -60.54 11.28
C PRO A 296 -31.20 -60.63 10.09
N ALA A 297 -31.46 -59.81 9.07
CA ALA A 297 -30.55 -59.65 7.95
C ALA A 297 -29.15 -59.36 8.51
N SER A 298 -28.19 -60.21 8.15
CA SER A 298 -26.78 -60.05 8.50
C SER A 298 -26.35 -58.63 8.16
N VAL A 299 -26.07 -57.82 9.19
CA VAL A 299 -25.36 -56.56 9.00
C VAL A 299 -24.05 -56.90 8.31
N ASP A 300 -23.84 -56.33 7.13
CA ASP A 300 -22.70 -56.60 6.27
C ASP A 300 -21.39 -56.24 7.00
N ASP A 301 -20.77 -57.25 7.62
CA ASP A 301 -19.52 -57.17 8.39
C ASP A 301 -18.36 -56.52 7.60
N SER A 302 -18.45 -56.51 6.26
CA SER A 302 -17.46 -55.88 5.39
C SER A 302 -17.50 -54.34 5.47
N LYS A 303 -18.68 -53.75 5.66
CA LYS A 303 -18.88 -52.29 5.72
C LYS A 303 -18.39 -51.70 7.03
N VAL A 304 -18.59 -52.43 8.12
CA VAL A 304 -18.09 -52.07 9.46
C VAL A 304 -16.57 -52.19 9.51
N LYS A 305 -15.98 -53.24 8.91
CA LYS A 305 -14.51 -53.39 8.82
C LYS A 305 -13.85 -52.29 8.01
N ASN A 306 -14.43 -51.88 6.87
CA ASN A 306 -13.90 -50.78 6.08
C ASN A 306 -13.94 -49.45 6.86
N SER A 307 -15.05 -49.18 7.55
CA SER A 307 -15.19 -47.97 8.38
C SER A 307 -14.18 -47.93 9.53
N ILE A 308 -13.90 -49.07 10.16
CA ILE A 308 -12.87 -49.18 11.22
C ILE A 308 -11.47 -48.94 10.65
N GLN A 309 -11.19 -49.40 9.44
CA GLN A 309 -9.88 -49.20 8.80
C GLN A 309 -9.66 -47.74 8.39
N GLU A 310 -10.70 -47.08 7.86
CA GLU A 310 -10.67 -45.63 7.57
C GLU A 310 -10.44 -44.82 8.86
N TRP A 311 -11.12 -45.18 9.95
CA TRP A 311 -10.91 -44.56 11.27
C TRP A 311 -9.48 -44.72 11.79
N LYS A 312 -8.84 -45.86 11.57
CA LYS A 312 -7.44 -46.08 11.94
C LYS A 312 -6.49 -45.18 11.15
N ASN A 313 -6.68 -45.09 9.84
CA ASN A 313 -5.85 -44.23 8.99
C ASN A 313 -6.01 -42.75 9.37
N ILE A 314 -7.24 -42.31 9.62
CA ILE A 314 -7.55 -40.95 10.09
C ILE A 314 -6.89 -40.67 11.45
N THR A 315 -6.86 -41.64 12.35
CA THR A 315 -6.23 -41.49 13.68
C THR A 315 -4.71 -41.31 13.56
N GLU A 316 -4.05 -42.04 12.64
CA GLU A 316 -2.63 -41.87 12.36
C GLU A 316 -2.30 -40.50 11.75
N GLU A 317 -3.13 -39.98 10.85
CA GLU A 317 -2.94 -38.64 10.30
C GLU A 317 -3.10 -37.53 11.36
N ILE A 318 -4.02 -37.71 12.32
CA ILE A 318 -4.20 -36.78 13.45
C ILE A 318 -2.97 -36.75 14.35
N GLU A 319 -2.41 -37.92 14.68
CA GLU A 319 -1.17 -38.00 15.48
C GLU A 319 -0.01 -37.28 14.77
N LYS A 320 0.09 -37.44 13.45
CA LYS A 320 1.11 -36.77 12.63
C LYS A 320 0.92 -35.25 12.56
N LEU A 321 -0.33 -34.79 12.40
CA LEU A 321 -0.66 -33.35 12.41
C LEU A 321 -0.39 -32.72 13.77
N LYS A 322 -0.75 -33.40 14.87
CA LYS A 322 -0.43 -32.94 16.23
C LYS A 322 1.07 -32.81 16.45
N ALA A 323 1.87 -33.78 16.01
CA ALA A 323 3.32 -33.71 16.13
C ALA A 323 3.91 -32.51 15.37
N ASN A 324 3.42 -32.23 14.15
CA ASN A 324 3.86 -31.07 13.38
C ASN A 324 3.48 -29.74 14.04
N ILE A 325 2.28 -29.64 14.63
CA ILE A 325 1.83 -28.44 15.35
C ILE A 325 2.71 -28.19 16.58
N THR A 326 3.01 -29.24 17.36
CA THR A 326 3.89 -29.12 18.53
C THR A 326 5.27 -28.61 18.13
N MET A 327 5.88 -29.20 17.10
CA MET A 327 7.20 -28.80 16.61
C MET A 327 7.23 -27.34 16.12
N LEU A 328 6.22 -26.92 15.36
CA LEU A 328 6.10 -25.52 14.89
C LEU A 328 5.87 -24.53 16.04
N THR A 329 5.18 -24.95 17.09
CA THR A 329 4.93 -24.11 18.28
C THR A 329 6.22 -23.90 19.07
N GLU A 330 7.07 -24.92 19.13
CA GLU A 330 8.37 -24.86 19.81
C GLU A 330 9.37 -23.99 19.01
N GLU A 331 9.42 -24.15 17.68
CA GLU A 331 10.20 -23.26 16.80
C GLU A 331 9.75 -21.79 16.92
N LYS A 332 8.45 -21.54 17.05
CA LYS A 332 7.91 -20.20 17.28
C LYS A 332 8.39 -19.60 18.60
N SER A 333 8.37 -20.40 19.68
CA SER A 333 8.85 -19.96 21.00
C SER A 333 10.34 -19.61 20.99
N GLU A 334 11.17 -20.39 20.30
CA GLU A 334 12.61 -20.10 20.17
C GLU A 334 12.89 -18.83 19.35
N LEU A 335 12.04 -18.54 18.36
CA LEU A 335 12.11 -17.30 17.59
C LEU A 335 11.71 -16.08 18.41
N GLU A 336 10.67 -16.18 19.23
CA GLU A 336 10.23 -15.11 20.15
C GLU A 336 11.33 -14.77 21.17
N GLU A 337 11.99 -15.77 21.76
CA GLU A 337 13.10 -15.55 22.72
C GLU A 337 14.33 -14.91 22.05
N LYS A 338 14.68 -15.31 20.82
CA LYS A 338 15.74 -14.66 20.04
C LYS A 338 15.40 -13.20 19.72
N ASN A 339 14.13 -12.91 19.45
CA ASN A 339 13.66 -11.56 19.16
C ASN A 339 13.73 -10.65 20.39
N GLU A 340 13.33 -11.13 21.56
CA GLU A 340 13.47 -10.38 22.83
C GLU A 340 14.94 -10.04 23.13
N ASN A 341 15.85 -11.01 23.00
CA ASN A 341 17.28 -10.78 23.19
C ASN A 341 17.85 -9.74 22.21
N SER A 342 17.46 -9.79 20.94
CA SER A 342 17.88 -8.79 19.94
C SER A 342 17.32 -7.39 20.24
N THR A 343 16.11 -7.33 20.81
CA THR A 343 15.47 -6.07 21.21
C THR A 343 16.24 -5.41 22.36
N GLU A 344 16.67 -6.18 23.36
CA GLU A 344 17.46 -5.68 24.49
C GLU A 344 18.85 -5.18 24.06
N GLU A 345 19.53 -5.88 23.13
CA GLU A 345 20.79 -5.40 22.55
C GLU A 345 20.61 -4.11 21.74
N ASN A 346 19.50 -3.98 21.00
CA ASN A 346 19.18 -2.78 20.25
C ASN A 346 18.93 -1.56 21.15
N GLU A 347 18.30 -1.73 22.30
CA GLU A 347 18.14 -0.64 23.29
C GLU A 347 19.49 -0.18 23.85
N LYS A 348 20.40 -1.12 24.16
CA LYS A 348 21.77 -0.80 24.60
C LYS A 348 22.57 -0.05 23.53
N LEU A 349 22.40 -0.42 22.26
CA LEU A 349 23.05 0.29 21.15
C LEU A 349 22.44 1.67 20.92
N LYS A 350 21.12 1.84 21.04
CA LYS A 350 20.46 3.16 20.97
C LYS A 350 21.00 4.12 22.02
N ALA A 351 21.20 3.67 23.26
CA ALA A 351 21.78 4.50 24.31
C ALA A 351 23.19 5.00 23.97
N LYS A 352 24.04 4.13 23.39
CA LYS A 352 25.39 4.52 22.95
C LYS A 352 25.39 5.52 21.79
N VAL A 353 24.46 5.37 20.84
CA VAL A 353 24.33 6.29 19.69
C VAL A 353 23.96 7.70 20.14
N VAL A 354 23.10 7.84 21.16
CA VAL A 354 22.75 9.16 21.72
C VAL A 354 23.96 9.86 22.35
N ASP A 355 24.85 9.10 23.01
CA ASP A 355 26.09 9.65 23.56
C ASP A 355 27.05 10.10 22.44
N ASP A 356 27.18 9.30 21.37
CA ASP A 356 28.02 9.64 20.21
C ASP A 356 27.49 10.87 19.44
N ASP A 357 26.18 11.00 19.26
CA ASP A 357 25.55 12.17 18.64
C ASP A 357 25.79 13.44 19.45
N MET A 358 25.80 13.35 20.79
CA MET A 358 26.15 14.48 21.66
C MET A 358 27.61 14.90 21.49
N VAL A 359 28.53 13.95 21.30
CA VAL A 359 29.94 14.23 21.00
C VAL A 359 30.10 14.87 19.63
N ILE A 360 29.39 14.38 18.61
CA ILE A 360 29.40 14.95 17.25
C ILE A 360 28.86 16.39 17.27
N ALA A 361 27.78 16.66 17.99
CA ALA A 361 27.22 18.01 18.12
C ALA A 361 28.23 18.98 18.76
N LYS A 362 28.95 18.53 19.79
CA LYS A 362 30.00 19.32 20.44
C LYS A 362 31.16 19.63 19.49
N LEU A 363 31.67 18.61 18.78
CA LEU A 363 32.75 18.78 17.80
C LEU A 363 32.33 19.69 16.62
N THR A 364 31.07 19.60 16.18
CA THR A 364 30.54 20.44 15.11
C THR A 364 30.49 21.91 15.52
N LYS A 365 30.10 22.19 16.76
CA LYS A 365 30.12 23.54 17.33
C LYS A 365 31.54 24.10 17.42
N GLU A 366 32.49 23.31 17.90
CA GLU A 366 33.92 23.70 17.95
C GLU A 366 34.49 23.96 16.54
N LYS A 367 34.12 23.14 15.56
CA LYS A 367 34.52 23.33 14.16
C LYS A 367 33.98 24.63 13.55
N LEU A 368 32.74 25.00 13.88
CA LEU A 368 32.14 26.26 13.42
C LEU A 368 32.86 27.48 14.03
N GLN A 369 33.16 27.43 15.33
CA GLN A 369 33.92 28.50 16.00
C GLN A 369 35.31 28.69 15.38
N LEU A 370 36.05 27.61 15.14
CA LEU A 370 37.36 27.67 14.49
C LEU A 370 37.28 28.23 13.06
N LYS A 371 36.19 27.95 12.34
CA LYS A 371 35.97 28.47 10.99
C LYS A 371 35.72 29.99 10.99
N GLU A 372 34.97 30.50 11.97
CA GLU A 372 34.74 31.93 12.16
C GLU A 372 36.04 32.66 12.54
N GLU A 373 36.85 32.11 13.45
CA GLU A 373 38.17 32.65 13.80
C GLU A 373 39.12 32.69 12.60
N LEU A 374 39.13 31.63 11.78
CA LEU A 374 39.98 31.55 10.59
C LEU A 374 39.54 32.53 9.49
N GLN A 375 38.24 32.82 9.38
CA GLN A 375 37.72 33.83 8.48
C GLN A 375 38.09 35.24 8.95
N SER A 376 37.94 35.52 10.26
CA SER A 376 38.36 36.79 10.85
C SER A 376 39.85 37.09 10.61
N LEU A 377 40.71 36.07 10.68
CA LEU A 377 42.16 36.24 10.45
C LEU A 377 42.49 36.52 8.97
N LYS A 378 41.74 35.92 8.02
CA LYS A 378 41.86 36.18 6.58
C LYS A 378 41.41 37.58 6.19
N ASP A 379 40.34 38.07 6.81
CA ASP A 379 39.82 39.42 6.54
C ASP A 379 40.77 40.51 7.06
N THR A 380 41.54 40.23 8.12
CA THR A 380 42.61 41.13 8.59
C THR A 380 43.85 41.16 7.69
N THR A 381 44.15 40.07 6.95
CA THR A 381 45.33 40.00 6.07
C THR A 381 45.06 40.54 4.67
N THR A 382 43.82 40.46 4.17
CA THR A 382 43.43 41.01 2.85
C THR A 382 43.21 42.53 2.85
N ALA A 383 43.05 43.16 4.01
CA ALA A 383 43.00 44.61 4.12
C ALA A 383 44.36 45.30 3.87
N GLU A 384 45.49 44.61 4.09
CA GLU A 384 46.83 45.17 3.86
C GLU A 384 47.29 45.07 2.39
N ASP A 385 46.77 44.12 1.60
CA ASP A 385 47.22 43.88 0.22
C ASP A 385 46.40 44.61 -0.88
N ASN A 386 45.21 45.11 -0.55
CA ASN A 386 44.28 45.65 -1.55
C ASN A 386 44.52 47.12 -1.96
N GLU A 387 45.59 47.79 -1.49
CA GLU A 387 45.90 49.17 -1.91
C GLU A 387 46.72 49.28 -3.22
N LYS A 388 47.07 48.16 -3.89
CA LYS A 388 48.03 48.20 -5.02
C LYS A 388 47.61 47.74 -6.42
N GLU A 389 46.49 47.04 -6.64
CA GLU A 389 46.19 46.54 -7.99
C GLU A 389 44.72 46.76 -8.40
N LEU A 390 44.42 47.95 -8.89
CA LEU A 390 43.20 48.23 -9.65
C LEU A 390 43.55 49.02 -10.92
N LYS A 391 44.21 48.37 -11.88
CA LYS A 391 44.15 48.75 -13.31
C LYS A 391 44.30 47.52 -14.20
N GLU A 392 43.40 47.46 -15.19
CA GLU A 392 43.38 46.57 -16.36
C GLU A 392 42.83 45.14 -16.16
N ARG A 393 41.60 44.88 -16.66
CA ARG A 393 41.37 44.16 -17.93
C ARG A 393 39.88 43.96 -18.26
N GLU A 394 39.64 43.91 -19.58
CA GLU A 394 38.40 43.71 -20.34
C GLU A 394 37.78 42.29 -20.24
N PRO A 395 36.54 42.07 -20.72
CA PRO A 395 35.79 40.81 -20.53
C PRO A 395 36.17 39.73 -21.56
N VAL A 396 36.30 38.48 -21.11
CA VAL A 396 36.58 37.30 -21.96
C VAL A 396 35.38 36.34 -21.99
N LYS A 397 35.21 35.77 -23.18
CA LYS A 397 34.13 34.95 -23.75
C LYS A 397 33.87 33.60 -23.07
N ASP A 398 32.62 33.15 -23.26
CA ASP A 398 32.10 31.80 -23.03
C ASP A 398 33.04 30.68 -23.48
N ILE A 399 33.27 29.71 -22.59
CA ILE A 399 33.77 28.37 -22.89
C ILE A 399 32.71 27.39 -22.40
N GLY A 400 32.13 26.65 -23.35
CA GLY A 400 31.19 25.58 -23.08
C GLY A 400 31.83 24.45 -22.27
N ILE A 401 31.12 23.97 -21.26
CA ILE A 401 31.49 22.81 -20.46
C ILE A 401 30.57 21.66 -20.86
N GLN A 402 31.19 20.58 -21.34
CA GLN A 402 30.57 19.30 -21.66
C GLN A 402 30.49 18.48 -20.36
N PHE A 403 29.30 17.95 -20.02
CA PHE A 403 29.12 17.11 -18.83
C PHE A 403 29.12 15.63 -19.22
N ASP A 404 30.05 14.88 -18.63
CA ASP A 404 30.04 13.41 -18.62
C ASP A 404 29.00 12.91 -17.62
N TYR A 405 27.95 12.27 -18.12
CA TYR A 405 26.99 11.54 -17.30
C TYR A 405 27.62 10.23 -16.81
N ILE A 406 27.83 10.09 -15.51
CA ILE A 406 27.96 8.76 -14.89
C ILE A 406 26.55 8.29 -14.55
N VAL A 407 26.00 7.42 -15.40
CA VAL A 407 24.79 6.65 -15.10
C VAL A 407 25.20 5.50 -14.17
N PRO A 408 24.71 5.41 -12.93
CA PRO A 408 24.90 4.21 -12.12
C PRO A 408 24.15 3.03 -12.76
N SER A 409 24.81 1.89 -12.88
CA SER A 409 24.26 0.65 -13.44
C SER A 409 22.95 0.24 -12.75
N MET A 410 21.93 -0.12 -13.54
CA MET A 410 20.58 -0.53 -13.13
C MET A 410 20.51 -1.96 -12.54
N ASP A 411 21.55 -2.43 -11.85
CA ASP A 411 21.64 -3.86 -11.47
C ASP A 411 21.19 -4.18 -10.03
N ASN A 412 20.74 -3.22 -9.22
CA ASN A 412 20.31 -3.45 -7.82
C ASN A 412 18.87 -2.98 -7.56
N LEU A 413 17.89 -3.57 -8.24
CA LEU A 413 16.46 -3.24 -8.16
C LEU A 413 15.65 -4.05 -7.13
N GLU A 414 16.30 -4.68 -6.15
CA GLU A 414 15.60 -5.36 -5.04
C GLU A 414 14.96 -4.39 -4.01
N CYS A 415 15.11 -3.07 -4.15
CA CYS A 415 14.63 -2.08 -3.15
C CYS A 415 13.29 -1.39 -3.47
N LEU A 416 12.53 -1.88 -4.46
CA LEU A 416 11.27 -1.26 -4.93
C LEU A 416 9.98 -1.90 -4.39
N SER A 417 10.02 -2.81 -3.40
CA SER A 417 8.81 -3.48 -2.87
C SER A 417 7.74 -2.53 -2.33
N ASP A 418 8.11 -1.29 -1.98
CA ASP A 418 7.26 -0.34 -1.27
C ASP A 418 6.73 0.80 -2.16
N VAL A 419 7.03 0.80 -3.46
CA VAL A 419 6.56 1.85 -4.39
C VAL A 419 5.20 1.48 -4.94
N ASN A 420 4.15 2.11 -4.40
CA ASN A 420 2.81 2.02 -4.99
C ASN A 420 2.70 3.00 -6.17
N ILE A 421 2.72 2.46 -7.38
CA ILE A 421 2.52 3.20 -8.63
C ILE A 421 1.02 3.23 -8.94
N ALA A 422 0.45 4.42 -9.07
CA ALA A 422 -0.88 4.62 -9.64
C ALA A 422 -0.77 5.46 -10.91
N SER A 423 -1.40 4.97 -11.98
CA SER A 423 -1.50 5.61 -13.30
C SER A 423 -2.92 6.04 -13.60
#